data_AF-A0A151P635-F1
#
_entry.id   AF-A0A151P635-F1
#
_cell.length_a   1.000
_cell.length_b   1.000
_cell.length_c   1.000
_cell.angle_alpha   90.00
_cell.angle_beta   90.00
_cell.angle_gamma   90.00
#
_symmetry.space_group_name_H-M   'P 1'
#
loop_
_entity.id
_entity.type
_entity.pdbx_description
1 polymer ?
#
loop_
_entity_poly.entity_id
_entity_poly.type
_entity_poly.pdbx_seq_one_letter_code
_entity_poly.pdbx_strand_id
1 'polypeptide(L)'
;MGRISISCLFPASWHFSISPVGCPRILNTTLRQIVVIGILTAAVSLLYYSLVVIRNKYGRAYRDKKFHRYLARVTDTEATDISNPNLNYGIVVDCGSSGSRIFVYCWPRHNGNPHDLLDIKQMRDKDRKPVVMKIKPGISEFANSPEKVSDYISPLLSFAAEHVPWAKHKETPLYILCTAGMRILPESQQKAILDDLLTDIPVRFDFLFSDSHAEVISGKQEGVYAWIGINFVLGRFEHIDDEDDAVVEVHIPGSENKEAIIRKRTVGILDMGGVSTQIAYEVPKTVSFASSQQEEVAKNLLAEFNLGCDAHQTEHVYRVYVATFLGFGGNAARQRYEDSIFTNTVFRNKLLGKQTSMTSESPYLDPCLPLDAEDKIQQNGQTLYLRGTGNFNLCREIIQPFMNKTNETQTSLNGVYQPAVHFQNSEFYGFSEFYYCTEDVLRMGGDYSAARFIKAAKDYCATKWSVLRERFDRGLYASHADLHRLKYQCFKSAWMYEVFHSGFSFPVNYSNLKTALQVYDKEVQWTLGAILYRTRFLPLRDIQQETFRGNHSHWRSFSFVYNHYLFFACFLIVLLSILLYVLRLRRIHWRMLRNGSSASLWIEEGLPPQKIPGAL
;
A
#
# COMPACT_ATOMS: atom_id res chain seq x y z
N MET A 1 -16.77 -29.27 -65.74
CA MET A 1 -18.15 -29.38 -66.27
C MET A 1 -18.98 -28.24 -65.69
N GLY A 2 -19.70 -27.51 -66.56
CA GLY A 2 -20.85 -26.60 -66.30
C GLY A 2 -20.62 -25.33 -65.44
N ARG A 3 -20.54 -24.07 -65.96
CA ARG A 3 -21.60 -23.15 -66.50
C ARG A 3 -22.65 -22.76 -65.43
N ILE A 4 -23.00 -21.49 -65.13
CA ILE A 4 -23.31 -20.26 -65.91
C ILE A 4 -23.32 -19.05 -64.91
N SER A 5 -22.55 -17.99 -65.16
CA SER A 5 -22.91 -16.62 -65.64
C SER A 5 -23.56 -15.66 -64.64
N ILE A 6 -23.09 -14.40 -64.65
CA ILE A 6 -23.86 -13.19 -65.01
C ILE A 6 -22.87 -12.11 -65.47
N SER A 7 -23.21 -11.51 -66.61
CA SER A 7 -22.54 -10.38 -67.27
C SER A 7 -23.25 -9.06 -66.91
N CYS A 8 -22.69 -7.96 -67.42
CA CYS A 8 -23.25 -6.61 -67.62
C CYS A 8 -22.77 -5.58 -66.61
N LEU A 9 -22.29 -4.37 -66.97
CA LEU A 9 -22.09 -3.67 -68.24
C LEU A 9 -21.20 -2.45 -67.88
N PHE A 10 -20.07 -2.24 -68.57
CA PHE A 10 -19.37 -0.95 -68.59
C PHE A 10 -19.65 -0.28 -69.94
N PRO A 11 -20.09 0.99 -69.96
CA PRO A 11 -19.81 1.90 -71.07
C PRO A 11 -18.90 3.03 -70.56
N ALA A 12 -17.71 3.16 -71.14
CA ALA A 12 -17.44 4.03 -72.29
C ALA A 12 -17.13 5.48 -71.89
N SER A 13 -15.82 5.77 -71.89
CA SER A 13 -15.19 6.97 -72.47
C SER A 13 -16.11 8.15 -72.79
N TRP A 14 -16.04 9.20 -71.98
CA TRP A 14 -16.40 10.56 -72.41
C TRP A 14 -15.14 11.26 -72.92
N HIS A 15 -14.92 11.18 -74.23
CA HIS A 15 -14.09 12.12 -74.97
C HIS A 15 -14.87 13.43 -75.09
N PHE A 16 -14.38 14.52 -74.49
CA PHE A 16 -14.79 15.86 -74.87
C PHE A 16 -13.82 16.37 -75.95
N SER A 17 -14.25 16.32 -77.21
CA SER A 17 -13.69 17.16 -78.26
C SER A 17 -14.34 18.54 -78.18
N ILE A 18 -13.54 19.58 -77.94
CA ILE A 18 -13.95 20.97 -78.11
C ILE A 18 -13.28 21.45 -79.40
N SER A 19 -14.10 21.75 -80.41
CA SER A 19 -13.66 22.38 -81.66
C SER A 19 -13.29 23.85 -81.41
N PRO A 20 -12.26 24.41 -82.05
CA PRO A 20 -11.75 25.73 -81.74
C PRO A 20 -12.31 26.79 -82.69
N VAL A 21 -13.37 27.52 -82.32
CA VAL A 21 -13.69 28.79 -82.98
C VAL A 21 -14.36 29.76 -82.00
N GLY A 22 -13.71 30.90 -81.75
CA GLY A 22 -14.39 32.14 -81.34
C GLY A 22 -14.18 32.63 -79.90
N CYS A 23 -13.34 33.66 -79.76
CA CYS A 23 -13.29 34.69 -78.69
C CYS A 23 -12.48 34.45 -77.39
N PRO A 24 -11.90 35.54 -76.83
CA PRO A 24 -10.53 35.54 -76.32
C PRO A 24 -10.38 35.32 -74.80
N ARG A 25 -9.18 34.89 -74.42
CA ARG A 25 -8.65 34.82 -73.04
C ARG A 25 -8.74 36.18 -72.34
N ILE A 26 -9.07 36.16 -71.04
CA ILE A 26 -8.41 36.83 -69.89
C ILE A 26 -9.46 36.94 -68.76
N LEU A 27 -9.41 36.06 -67.73
CA LEU A 27 -9.95 36.26 -66.35
C LEU A 27 -10.10 34.97 -65.50
N ASN A 28 -9.82 33.77 -66.02
CA ASN A 28 -10.32 32.53 -65.39
C ASN A 28 -9.36 31.76 -64.45
N THR A 29 -8.09 32.19 -64.31
CA THR A 29 -7.09 31.49 -63.47
C THR A 29 -7.09 31.98 -62.02
N THR A 30 -7.28 33.28 -61.80
CA THR A 30 -7.32 33.91 -60.46
C THR A 30 -8.55 33.49 -59.66
N LEU A 31 -9.73 33.39 -60.29
CA LEU A 31 -10.96 32.98 -59.60
C LEU A 31 -10.89 31.53 -59.13
N ARG A 32 -10.37 30.61 -59.96
CA ARG A 32 -10.17 29.20 -59.57
C ARG A 32 -9.20 29.04 -58.41
N GLN A 33 -8.09 29.78 -58.40
CA GLN A 33 -7.13 29.75 -57.30
C GLN A 33 -7.73 30.30 -56.01
N ILE A 34 -8.49 31.39 -56.06
CA ILE A 34 -9.17 31.97 -54.89
C ILE A 34 -10.20 31.00 -54.32
N VAL A 35 -10.97 30.31 -55.17
CA VAL A 35 -11.96 29.30 -54.73
C VAL A 35 -11.26 28.11 -54.05
N VAL A 36 -10.15 27.62 -54.61
CA VAL A 36 -9.39 26.50 -54.02
C VAL A 36 -8.78 26.90 -52.67
N ILE A 37 -8.22 28.12 -52.56
CA ILE A 37 -7.69 28.63 -51.29
C ILE A 37 -8.82 28.79 -50.26
N GLY A 38 -9.99 29.31 -50.67
CA GLY A 38 -11.16 29.44 -49.81
C GLY A 38 -11.71 28.11 -49.29
N ILE A 39 -11.69 27.06 -50.12
CA ILE A 39 -12.08 25.71 -49.70
C ILE A 39 -11.05 25.12 -48.74
N LEU A 40 -9.75 25.30 -49.00
CA LEU A 40 -8.68 24.84 -48.12
C LEU A 40 -8.72 25.52 -46.75
N THR A 41 -8.91 26.84 -46.70
CA THR A 41 -9.03 27.56 -45.43
C THR A 41 -10.28 27.15 -44.67
N ALA A 42 -11.43 27.00 -45.34
CA ALA A 42 -12.65 26.50 -44.71
C ALA A 42 -12.48 25.08 -44.16
N ALA A 43 -11.82 24.18 -44.90
CA ALA A 43 -11.53 22.82 -44.46
C ALA A 43 -10.60 22.82 -43.23
N VAL A 44 -9.52 23.60 -43.24
CA VAL A 44 -8.60 23.72 -42.09
C VAL A 44 -9.31 24.33 -40.88
N SER A 45 -10.15 25.35 -41.07
CA SER A 45 -10.92 25.94 -39.98
C SER A 45 -11.96 24.98 -39.41
N LEU A 46 -12.63 24.17 -40.24
CA LEU A 46 -13.55 23.11 -39.79
C LEU A 46 -12.82 22.00 -39.04
N LEU A 47 -11.62 21.63 -39.49
CA LEU A 47 -10.80 20.61 -38.84
C LEU A 47 -10.27 21.12 -37.50
N TYR A 48 -9.82 22.37 -37.45
CA TYR A 48 -9.44 23.05 -36.20
C TYR A 48 -10.62 23.18 -35.23
N TYR A 49 -11.78 23.61 -35.71
CA TYR A 49 -13.00 23.72 -34.89
C TYR A 49 -13.44 22.35 -34.36
N SER A 50 -13.41 21.31 -35.20
CA SER A 50 -13.72 19.94 -34.79
C SER A 50 -12.74 19.45 -33.73
N LEU A 51 -11.43 19.68 -33.91
CA LEU A 51 -10.41 19.33 -32.91
C LEU A 51 -10.61 20.07 -31.59
N VAL A 52 -10.98 21.36 -31.63
CA VAL A 52 -11.24 22.16 -30.42
C VAL A 52 -12.51 21.70 -29.72
N VAL A 53 -13.60 21.42 -30.45
CA VAL A 53 -14.87 20.93 -29.88
C VAL A 53 -14.70 19.53 -29.30
N ILE A 54 -14.01 18.64 -30.01
CA ILE A 54 -13.63 17.32 -29.51
C ILE A 54 -12.83 17.49 -28.21
N ARG A 55 -11.72 18.25 -28.23
CA ARG A 55 -10.88 18.45 -27.04
C ARG A 55 -11.67 19.04 -25.85
N ASN A 56 -12.59 19.98 -26.10
CA ASN A 56 -13.43 20.54 -25.03
C ASN A 56 -14.48 19.55 -24.52
N LYS A 57 -15.09 18.73 -25.39
CA LYS A 57 -16.09 17.73 -25.00
C LYS A 57 -15.48 16.61 -24.17
N TYR A 58 -14.32 16.10 -24.60
CA TYR A 58 -13.55 15.10 -23.85
C TYR A 58 -12.99 15.68 -22.54
N GLY A 59 -12.44 16.90 -22.56
CA GLY A 59 -11.96 17.57 -21.33
C GLY A 59 -13.06 17.86 -20.30
N ARG A 60 -14.32 18.04 -20.74
CA ARG A 60 -15.48 18.21 -19.84
C ARG A 60 -15.91 16.88 -19.21
N ALA A 61 -15.97 15.81 -20.00
CA ALA A 61 -16.27 14.46 -19.50
C ALA A 61 -15.22 13.95 -18.49
N TYR A 62 -13.92 14.21 -18.75
CA TYR A 62 -12.82 13.92 -17.84
C TYR A 62 -12.99 14.59 -16.47
N ARG A 63 -13.31 15.89 -16.47
CA ARG A 63 -13.59 16.64 -15.24
C ARG A 63 -14.79 16.05 -14.51
N ASP A 64 -15.85 15.68 -15.22
CA ASP A 64 -17.07 15.13 -14.61
C ASP A 64 -16.81 13.78 -13.93
N LYS A 65 -16.03 12.84 -14.50
CA LYS A 65 -15.78 11.53 -13.84
C LYS A 65 -14.85 11.62 -12.64
N LYS A 66 -13.75 12.39 -12.71
CA LYS A 66 -12.88 12.66 -11.55
C LYS A 66 -13.67 13.41 -10.46
N PHE A 67 -14.56 14.30 -10.87
CA PHE A 67 -15.50 14.97 -9.99
C PHE A 67 -16.55 14.01 -9.41
N HIS A 68 -17.05 13.02 -10.16
CA HIS A 68 -17.94 11.99 -9.63
C HIS A 68 -17.24 11.06 -8.64
N ARG A 69 -16.00 10.64 -8.88
CA ARG A 69 -15.21 9.85 -7.91
C ARG A 69 -14.90 10.67 -6.65
N TYR A 70 -14.54 11.95 -6.84
CA TYR A 70 -14.40 12.92 -5.75
C TYR A 70 -15.70 13.03 -4.96
N LEU A 71 -16.82 13.34 -5.63
CA LEU A 71 -18.13 13.48 -5.03
C LEU A 71 -18.52 12.20 -4.31
N ALA A 72 -18.48 11.04 -4.96
CA ALA A 72 -18.84 9.76 -4.34
C ALA A 72 -18.06 9.52 -3.05
N ARG A 73 -16.76 9.80 -3.00
CA ARG A 73 -15.94 9.61 -1.80
C ARG A 73 -16.16 10.65 -0.70
N VAL A 74 -16.55 11.86 -1.09
CA VAL A 74 -16.85 12.99 -0.18
C VAL A 74 -18.29 12.94 0.32
N THR A 75 -19.22 12.40 -0.46
CA THR A 75 -20.64 12.23 -0.09
C THR A 75 -20.89 10.90 0.61
N ASP A 76 -20.09 9.86 0.35
CA ASP A 76 -20.08 8.59 1.10
C ASP A 76 -19.43 8.78 2.48
N THR A 77 -20.14 9.55 3.30
CA THR A 77 -19.80 9.90 4.68
C THR A 77 -20.77 9.29 5.67
N GLU A 78 -21.67 8.42 5.22
CA GLU A 78 -22.63 7.76 6.08
C GLU A 78 -21.93 6.90 7.15
N ALA A 79 -22.59 6.79 8.31
CA ALA A 79 -22.11 5.94 9.39
C ALA A 79 -22.00 4.49 8.88
N THR A 80 -20.98 3.77 9.35
CA THR A 80 -20.83 2.36 9.00
C THR A 80 -21.99 1.56 9.60
N ASP A 81 -22.72 0.82 8.77
CA ASP A 81 -23.80 -0.05 9.24
C ASP A 81 -23.25 -1.28 9.95
N ILE A 82 -23.01 -1.14 11.26
CA ILE A 82 -22.51 -2.20 12.13
C ILE A 82 -23.44 -3.41 12.25
N SER A 83 -24.70 -3.30 11.81
CA SER A 83 -25.67 -4.41 11.81
C SER A 83 -25.50 -5.35 10.61
N ASN A 84 -24.81 -4.89 9.56
CA ASN A 84 -24.57 -5.68 8.35
C ASN A 84 -23.54 -6.80 8.61
N PRO A 85 -23.94 -8.09 8.58
CA PRO A 85 -23.04 -9.20 8.88
C PRO A 85 -21.99 -9.43 7.77
N ASN A 86 -22.20 -8.86 6.58
CA ASN A 86 -21.30 -8.98 5.43
C ASN A 86 -20.12 -8.00 5.48
N LEU A 87 -20.11 -7.07 6.45
CA LEU A 87 -18.95 -6.22 6.68
C LEU A 87 -17.90 -6.97 7.49
N ASN A 88 -16.65 -6.80 7.06
CA ASN A 88 -15.47 -7.22 7.79
C ASN A 88 -14.70 -5.99 8.23
N TYR A 89 -13.88 -6.15 9.26
CA TYR A 89 -13.17 -5.05 9.90
C TYR A 89 -11.68 -5.39 9.98
N GLY A 90 -10.84 -4.36 10.08
CA GLY A 90 -9.42 -4.49 10.32
C GLY A 90 -8.92 -3.27 11.09
N ILE A 91 -7.97 -3.49 11.99
CA ILE A 91 -7.46 -2.46 12.90
C ILE A 91 -5.96 -2.31 12.65
N VAL A 92 -5.51 -1.06 12.51
CA VAL A 92 -4.08 -0.74 12.43
C VAL A 92 -3.74 0.34 13.46
N VAL A 93 -2.73 0.09 14.28
CA VAL A 93 -2.14 1.07 15.19
C VAL A 93 -0.81 1.55 14.60
N ASP A 94 -0.76 2.84 14.26
CA ASP A 94 0.49 3.57 13.96
C ASP A 94 1.15 3.97 15.28
N CYS A 95 2.30 3.36 15.58
CA CYS A 95 3.12 3.69 16.73
C CYS A 95 4.25 4.64 16.32
N GLY A 96 3.90 5.93 16.20
CA GLY A 96 4.80 7.02 15.83
C GLY A 96 5.63 7.57 16.99
N SER A 97 6.68 8.34 16.66
CA SER A 97 7.58 8.94 17.66
C SER A 97 6.91 10.01 18.54
N SER A 98 5.92 10.72 18.02
CA SER A 98 5.20 11.79 18.75
C SER A 98 3.91 11.34 19.44
N GLY A 99 3.51 10.08 19.24
CA GLY A 99 2.24 9.52 19.71
C GLY A 99 1.80 8.31 18.89
N SER A 100 0.89 7.52 19.45
CA SER A 100 0.25 6.38 18.77
C SER A 100 -1.16 6.72 18.30
N ARG A 101 -1.60 6.10 17.20
CA ARG A 101 -2.89 6.36 16.56
C ARG A 101 -3.52 5.06 16.10
N ILE A 102 -4.80 4.85 16.39
CA ILE A 102 -5.54 3.68 15.92
C ILE A 102 -6.48 4.07 14.78
N PHE A 103 -6.54 3.20 13.77
CA PHE A 103 -7.43 3.33 12.63
C PHE A 103 -8.26 2.06 12.52
N VAL A 104 -9.59 2.22 12.46
CA VAL A 104 -10.50 1.12 12.17
C VAL A 104 -10.95 1.22 10.72
N TYR A 105 -10.75 0.14 9.99
CA TYR A 105 -11.15 -0.02 8.59
C TYR A 105 -12.26 -1.07 8.48
N CYS A 106 -13.09 -0.93 7.45
CA CYS A 106 -14.11 -1.91 7.11
C CYS A 106 -14.18 -2.10 5.60
N TRP A 107 -14.61 -3.30 5.18
CA TRP A 107 -14.86 -3.61 3.77
C TRP A 107 -16.02 -4.61 3.65
N PRO A 108 -16.81 -4.53 2.58
CA PRO A 108 -17.83 -5.54 2.28
C PRO A 108 -17.19 -6.85 1.82
N ARG A 109 -18.01 -7.86 1.62
CA ARG A 109 -17.61 -9.09 0.95
C ARG A 109 -17.02 -8.79 -0.44
N HIS A 110 -15.98 -9.51 -0.82
CA HIS A 110 -15.36 -9.35 -2.13
C HIS A 110 -16.34 -9.73 -3.25
N ASN A 111 -16.28 -9.04 -4.39
CA ASN A 111 -17.23 -9.21 -5.49
C ASN A 111 -16.97 -10.48 -6.35
N GLY A 112 -15.87 -11.19 -6.08
CA GLY A 112 -15.47 -12.41 -6.79
C GLY A 112 -14.63 -12.18 -8.05
N ASN A 113 -14.38 -10.94 -8.45
CA ASN A 113 -13.53 -10.60 -9.59
C ASN A 113 -12.05 -10.62 -9.18
N PRO A 114 -11.20 -11.53 -9.70
CA PRO A 114 -9.79 -11.62 -9.30
C PRO A 114 -8.94 -10.38 -9.64
N HIS A 115 -9.43 -9.52 -10.54
CA HIS A 115 -8.77 -8.27 -10.93
C HIS A 115 -9.00 -7.12 -9.94
N ASP A 116 -10.03 -7.24 -9.09
CA ASP A 116 -10.39 -6.22 -8.12
C ASP A 116 -9.68 -6.47 -6.78
N LEU A 117 -9.38 -5.39 -6.07
CA LEU A 117 -8.90 -5.42 -4.69
C LEU A 117 -10.07 -5.27 -3.71
N LEU A 118 -9.85 -5.54 -2.42
CA LEU A 118 -10.83 -5.25 -1.38
C LEU A 118 -11.22 -3.76 -1.38
N ASP A 119 -12.52 -3.47 -1.33
CA ASP A 119 -13.04 -2.10 -1.15
C ASP A 119 -12.93 -1.65 0.32
N ILE A 120 -11.68 -1.41 0.75
CA ILE A 120 -11.36 -0.97 2.10
C ILE A 120 -11.70 0.51 2.28
N LYS A 121 -12.52 0.80 3.29
CA LYS A 121 -12.88 2.15 3.71
C LYS A 121 -12.55 2.34 5.18
N GLN A 122 -12.29 3.59 5.56
CA GLN A 122 -12.20 3.95 6.97
C GLN A 122 -13.59 3.84 7.59
N MET A 123 -13.69 3.14 8.73
CA MET A 123 -14.94 3.02 9.47
C MET A 123 -15.40 4.41 9.93
N ARG A 124 -16.70 4.64 9.91
CA ARG A 124 -17.33 5.86 10.42
C ARG A 124 -18.26 5.54 11.59
N ASP A 125 -18.15 6.35 12.63
CA ASP A 125 -19.03 6.28 13.79
C ASP A 125 -20.45 6.79 13.47
N LYS A 126 -21.34 6.72 14.45
CA LYS A 126 -22.72 7.23 14.38
C LYS A 126 -22.81 8.72 14.05
N ASP A 127 -21.77 9.49 14.33
CA ASP A 127 -21.67 10.93 14.05
C ASP A 127 -21.02 11.20 12.68
N ARG A 128 -20.84 10.15 11.85
CA ARG A 128 -20.23 10.20 10.52
C ARG A 128 -18.75 10.58 10.53
N LYS A 129 -18.09 10.48 11.69
CA LYS A 129 -16.67 10.80 11.84
C LYS A 129 -15.83 9.54 11.65
N PRO A 130 -14.62 9.68 11.08
CA PRO A 130 -13.71 8.55 10.97
C PRO A 130 -13.35 8.01 12.35
N VAL A 131 -13.42 6.69 12.53
CA VAL A 131 -13.07 6.00 13.77
C VAL A 131 -11.55 5.97 13.92
N VAL A 132 -11.04 7.03 14.53
CA VAL A 132 -9.62 7.27 14.80
C VAL A 132 -9.45 7.86 16.18
N MET A 133 -8.49 7.34 16.93
CA MET A 133 -8.07 7.91 18.21
C MET A 133 -6.55 8.08 18.22
N LYS A 134 -6.07 9.16 18.83
CA LYS A 134 -4.65 9.49 18.95
C LYS A 134 -4.32 9.70 20.43
N ILE A 135 -3.21 9.14 20.90
CA ILE A 135 -2.69 9.33 22.26
C ILE A 135 -1.23 9.79 22.24
N LYS A 136 -0.76 10.36 23.35
CA LYS A 136 0.61 10.83 23.56
C LYS A 136 1.11 10.34 24.94
N PRO A 137 2.41 10.14 25.16
CA PRO A 137 3.53 10.37 24.22
C PRO A 137 3.67 9.24 23.19
N GLY A 138 4.78 9.13 22.44
CA GLY A 138 5.04 8.00 21.54
C GLY A 138 5.46 6.73 22.29
N ILE A 139 5.28 5.56 21.66
CA ILE A 139 5.59 4.26 22.28
C ILE A 139 7.07 4.11 22.69
N SER A 140 7.97 4.82 21.99
CA SER A 140 9.41 4.78 22.24
C SER A 140 9.81 5.37 23.60
N GLU A 141 8.96 6.18 24.22
CA GLU A 141 9.23 6.73 25.57
C GLU A 141 9.21 5.64 26.65
N PHE A 142 8.62 4.48 26.36
CA PHE A 142 8.55 3.32 27.25
C PHE A 142 9.74 2.37 27.10
N ALA A 143 10.80 2.78 26.39
CA ALA A 143 12.00 1.97 26.17
C ALA A 143 12.65 1.41 27.46
N ASN A 144 12.53 2.13 28.56
CA ASN A 144 13.06 1.73 29.87
C ASN A 144 11.98 1.17 30.82
N SER A 145 10.74 1.01 30.36
CA SER A 145 9.61 0.48 31.12
C SER A 145 8.65 -0.27 30.20
N PRO A 146 9.10 -1.35 29.53
CA PRO A 146 8.31 -2.07 28.53
C PRO A 146 7.01 -2.64 29.12
N GLU A 147 6.98 -3.01 30.41
CA GLU A 147 5.81 -3.56 31.10
C GLU A 147 4.61 -2.60 31.19
N LYS A 148 4.81 -1.31 30.88
CA LYS A 148 3.75 -0.29 30.86
C LYS A 148 3.14 -0.08 29.48
N VAL A 149 3.70 -0.72 28.45
CA VAL A 149 3.33 -0.39 27.07
C VAL A 149 1.93 -0.89 26.70
N SER A 150 1.53 -2.06 27.22
CA SER A 150 0.19 -2.60 27.00
C SER A 150 -0.89 -1.73 27.65
N ASP A 151 -0.63 -1.18 28.84
CA ASP A 151 -1.53 -0.22 29.49
C ASP A 151 -1.60 1.10 28.72
N TYR A 152 -0.49 1.56 28.13
CA TYR A 152 -0.46 2.75 27.27
C TYR A 152 -1.30 2.57 25.99
N ILE A 153 -1.26 1.40 25.35
CA ILE A 153 -2.02 1.08 24.13
C ILE A 153 -3.50 0.75 24.41
N SER A 154 -3.83 0.26 25.62
CA SER A 154 -5.16 -0.21 26.01
C SER A 154 -6.31 0.78 25.70
N PRO A 155 -6.19 2.10 25.92
CA PRO A 155 -7.24 3.06 25.55
C PRO A 155 -7.58 3.04 24.06
N LEU A 156 -6.58 2.86 23.19
CA LEU A 156 -6.80 2.76 21.74
C LEU A 156 -7.56 1.47 21.40
N LEU A 157 -7.15 0.34 21.95
CA LEU A 157 -7.77 -0.96 21.65
C LEU A 157 -9.19 -1.04 22.19
N SER A 158 -9.44 -0.48 23.38
CA SER A 158 -10.77 -0.36 23.98
C SER A 158 -11.69 0.49 23.10
N PHE A 159 -11.17 1.61 22.57
CA PHE A 159 -11.91 2.44 21.61
C PHE A 159 -12.28 1.68 20.34
N ALA A 160 -11.37 0.89 19.75
CA ALA A 160 -11.71 0.06 18.59
C ALA A 160 -12.72 -1.04 18.93
N ALA A 161 -12.58 -1.70 20.09
CA ALA A 161 -13.49 -2.75 20.55
C ALA A 161 -14.92 -2.24 20.81
N GLU A 162 -15.07 -0.98 21.22
CA GLU A 162 -16.38 -0.32 21.36
C GLU A 162 -17.09 -0.13 20.00
N HIS A 163 -16.32 0.14 18.94
CA HIS A 163 -16.87 0.40 17.61
C HIS A 163 -17.10 -0.86 16.79
N VAL A 164 -16.16 -1.82 16.81
CA VAL A 164 -16.28 -3.08 16.07
C VAL A 164 -17.31 -3.98 16.76
N PRO A 165 -18.30 -4.56 16.05
CA PRO A 165 -19.26 -5.47 16.64
C PRO A 165 -18.59 -6.65 17.35
N TRP A 166 -19.05 -6.98 18.56
CA TRP A 166 -18.47 -8.06 19.37
C TRP A 166 -18.36 -9.39 18.61
N ALA A 167 -19.39 -9.74 17.84
CA ALA A 167 -19.40 -10.97 17.02
C ALA A 167 -18.29 -11.00 15.94
N LYS A 168 -17.72 -9.84 15.59
CA LYS A 168 -16.66 -9.69 14.58
C LYS A 168 -15.26 -9.58 15.18
N HIS A 169 -15.11 -9.46 16.51
CA HIS A 169 -13.79 -9.31 17.14
C HIS A 169 -12.84 -10.44 16.74
N LYS A 170 -13.31 -11.69 16.83
CA LYS A 170 -12.54 -12.91 16.49
C LYS A 170 -12.16 -13.06 15.02
N GLU A 171 -12.76 -12.27 14.14
CA GLU A 171 -12.47 -12.25 12.69
C GLU A 171 -11.64 -11.02 12.30
N THR A 172 -11.47 -10.07 13.21
CA THR A 172 -10.87 -8.75 12.94
C THR A 172 -9.37 -8.80 13.22
N PRO A 173 -8.49 -8.68 12.21
CA PRO A 173 -7.06 -8.54 12.42
C PRO A 173 -6.70 -7.21 13.06
N LEU A 174 -5.85 -7.26 14.08
CA LEU A 174 -5.19 -6.12 14.69
C LEU A 174 -3.73 -6.12 14.26
N TYR A 175 -3.24 -5.01 13.72
CA TYR A 175 -1.82 -4.79 13.43
C TYR A 175 -1.29 -3.62 14.25
N ILE A 176 -0.20 -3.81 14.98
CA ILE A 176 0.53 -2.76 15.69
C ILE A 176 1.87 -2.56 15.01
N LEU A 177 2.01 -1.44 14.32
CA LEU A 177 3.12 -1.18 13.41
C LEU A 177 3.88 0.07 13.89
N CYS A 178 5.10 -0.15 14.36
CA CYS A 178 5.96 0.86 14.95
C CYS A 178 6.91 1.48 13.93
N THR A 179 7.09 2.81 13.94
CA THR A 179 7.86 3.55 12.92
C THR A 179 9.19 4.09 13.45
N ALA A 180 9.62 5.28 13.01
CA ALA A 180 10.96 5.82 13.24
C ALA A 180 11.36 5.92 14.73
N GLY A 181 10.41 6.17 15.64
CA GLY A 181 10.68 6.26 17.08
C GLY A 181 11.19 4.95 17.69
N MET A 182 10.69 3.81 17.23
CA MET A 182 11.17 2.49 17.68
C MET A 182 12.45 2.07 16.97
N ARG A 183 12.62 2.45 15.68
CA ARG A 183 13.83 2.12 14.89
C ARG A 183 15.13 2.67 15.48
N ILE A 184 15.07 3.77 16.26
CA ILE A 184 16.24 4.36 16.90
C ILE A 184 16.61 3.71 18.23
N LEU A 185 15.74 2.87 18.79
CA LEU A 185 16.02 2.16 20.04
C LEU A 185 16.96 0.96 19.80
N PRO A 186 17.73 0.53 20.81
CA PRO A 186 18.40 -0.78 20.81
C PRO A 186 17.42 -1.91 20.52
N GLU A 187 17.85 -2.91 19.74
CA GLU A 187 17.02 -4.07 19.35
C GLU A 187 16.44 -4.82 20.56
N SER A 188 17.20 -4.91 21.65
CA SER A 188 16.72 -5.51 22.91
C SER A 188 15.53 -4.76 23.52
N GLN A 189 15.52 -3.43 23.45
CA GLN A 189 14.40 -2.61 23.93
C GLN A 189 13.20 -2.68 22.97
N GLN A 190 13.46 -2.71 21.66
CA GLN A 190 12.40 -2.92 20.66
C GLN A 190 11.67 -4.24 20.94
N LYS A 191 12.43 -5.33 21.08
CA LYS A 191 11.89 -6.66 21.35
C LYS A 191 11.12 -6.73 22.67
N ALA A 192 11.66 -6.18 23.75
CA ALA A 192 10.98 -6.18 25.05
C ALA A 192 9.60 -5.51 24.99
N ILE A 193 9.48 -4.42 24.23
CA ILE A 193 8.20 -3.72 24.02
C ILE A 193 7.23 -4.57 23.19
N LEU A 194 7.69 -5.21 22.11
CA LEU A 194 6.84 -6.05 21.28
C LEU A 194 6.38 -7.32 22.02
N ASP A 195 7.26 -7.95 22.79
CA ASP A 195 6.96 -9.16 23.57
C ASP A 195 5.88 -8.89 24.63
N ASP A 196 5.90 -7.73 25.29
CA ASP A 196 4.83 -7.32 26.23
C ASP A 196 3.48 -7.22 25.51
N LEU A 197 3.42 -6.53 24.37
CA LEU A 197 2.20 -6.42 23.56
C LEU A 197 1.68 -7.79 23.12
N LEU A 198 2.57 -8.67 22.64
CA LEU A 198 2.23 -9.99 22.13
C LEU A 198 1.70 -10.94 23.21
N THR A 199 2.10 -10.74 24.47
CA THR A 199 1.66 -11.58 25.58
C THR A 199 0.38 -11.06 26.24
N ASP A 200 0.24 -9.75 26.42
CA ASP A 200 -0.86 -9.16 27.19
C ASP A 200 -2.12 -8.92 26.33
N ILE A 201 -1.98 -8.47 25.08
CA ILE A 201 -3.13 -8.14 24.21
C ILE A 201 -4.07 -9.34 23.97
N PRO A 202 -3.60 -10.56 23.63
CA PRO A 202 -4.48 -11.71 23.39
C PRO A 202 -5.28 -12.16 24.62
N VAL A 203 -4.86 -11.77 25.83
CA VAL A 203 -5.58 -12.05 27.08
C VAL A 203 -6.71 -11.04 27.31
N ARG A 204 -6.52 -9.78 26.84
CA ARG A 204 -7.46 -8.67 27.08
C ARG A 204 -8.46 -8.46 25.93
N PHE A 205 -8.12 -8.84 24.70
CA PHE A 205 -8.94 -8.58 23.51
C PHE A 205 -9.05 -9.81 22.59
N ASP A 206 -10.23 -10.00 22.00
CA ASP A 206 -10.55 -11.13 21.12
C ASP A 206 -10.12 -10.93 19.64
N PHE A 207 -9.34 -9.88 19.34
CA PHE A 207 -8.86 -9.61 17.97
C PHE A 207 -7.85 -10.66 17.49
N LEU A 208 -7.78 -10.87 16.17
CA LEU A 208 -6.74 -11.73 15.59
C LEU A 208 -5.37 -11.04 15.73
N PHE A 209 -4.60 -11.49 16.72
CA PHE A 209 -3.29 -10.94 17.06
C PHE A 209 -2.28 -12.06 17.26
N SER A 210 -1.17 -11.99 16.52
CA SER A 210 -0.08 -12.98 16.53
C SER A 210 1.26 -12.29 16.36
N ASP A 211 2.36 -13.03 16.48
CA ASP A 211 3.73 -12.50 16.33
C ASP A 211 3.92 -11.58 15.11
N SER A 212 3.43 -11.99 13.93
CA SER A 212 3.53 -11.19 12.68
C SER A 212 2.69 -9.91 12.64
N HIS A 213 1.89 -9.66 13.68
CA HIS A 213 1.00 -8.51 13.78
C HIS A 213 1.58 -7.37 14.63
N ALA A 214 2.63 -7.61 15.41
CA ALA A 214 3.38 -6.58 16.13
C ALA A 214 4.77 -6.44 15.51
N GLU A 215 5.05 -5.33 14.82
CA GLU A 215 6.29 -5.20 14.04
C GLU A 215 6.85 -3.77 14.11
N VAL A 216 8.17 -3.63 14.24
CA VAL A 216 8.88 -2.39 13.91
C VAL A 216 9.12 -2.37 12.41
N ILE A 217 8.30 -1.62 11.67
CA ILE A 217 8.40 -1.57 10.22
C ILE A 217 9.62 -0.75 9.78
N SER A 218 10.29 -1.26 8.76
CA SER A 218 11.36 -0.53 8.08
C SER A 218 10.81 0.72 7.38
N GLY A 219 11.67 1.73 7.17
CA GLY A 219 11.29 2.90 6.37
C GLY A 219 10.88 2.52 4.94
N LYS A 220 11.46 1.43 4.39
CA LYS A 220 11.06 0.85 3.10
C LYS A 220 9.61 0.38 3.12
N GLN A 221 9.21 -0.41 4.13
CA GLN A 221 7.82 -0.86 4.28
C GLN A 221 6.86 0.31 4.48
N GLU A 222 7.21 1.28 5.34
CA GLU A 222 6.41 2.48 5.58
C GLU A 222 6.15 3.27 4.28
N GLY A 223 7.20 3.47 3.47
CA GLY A 223 7.09 4.14 2.18
C GLY A 223 6.30 3.35 1.13
N VAL A 224 6.45 2.01 1.08
CA VAL A 224 5.60 1.15 0.24
C VAL A 224 4.13 1.28 0.65
N TYR A 225 3.83 1.21 1.94
CA TYR A 225 2.46 1.31 2.44
C TYR A 225 1.84 2.69 2.19
N ALA A 226 2.61 3.76 2.35
CA ALA A 226 2.18 5.10 1.97
C ALA A 226 1.88 5.20 0.46
N TRP A 227 2.75 4.63 -0.39
CA TRP A 227 2.55 4.59 -1.84
C TRP A 227 1.32 3.78 -2.24
N ILE A 228 1.08 2.63 -1.61
CA ILE A 228 -0.13 1.82 -1.82
C ILE A 228 -1.36 2.62 -1.42
N GLY A 229 -1.35 3.25 -0.24
CA GLY A 229 -2.48 4.00 0.29
C GLY A 229 -2.93 5.12 -0.64
N ILE A 230 -2.01 5.95 -1.14
CA ILE A 230 -2.39 7.04 -2.06
C ILE A 230 -2.93 6.50 -3.39
N ASN A 231 -2.32 5.46 -3.95
CA ASN A 231 -2.70 4.93 -5.27
C ASN A 231 -4.04 4.20 -5.21
N PHE A 232 -4.31 3.51 -4.10
CA PHE A 232 -5.63 2.95 -3.80
C PHE A 232 -6.68 4.06 -3.65
N VAL A 233 -6.35 5.12 -2.91
CA VAL A 233 -7.27 6.25 -2.75
C VAL A 233 -7.50 6.97 -4.09
N LEU A 234 -6.53 7.01 -4.99
CA LEU A 234 -6.73 7.63 -6.30
C LEU A 234 -7.38 6.70 -7.35
N GLY A 235 -7.65 5.43 -7.00
CA GLY A 235 -8.21 4.44 -7.92
C GLY A 235 -7.22 3.99 -9.00
N ARG A 236 -5.90 4.09 -8.73
CA ARG A 236 -4.84 3.69 -9.69
C ARG A 236 -4.68 2.18 -9.81
N PHE A 237 -5.30 1.42 -8.92
CA PHE A 237 -5.35 -0.04 -8.97
C PHE A 237 -6.65 -0.58 -9.58
N GLU A 238 -7.58 0.29 -10.00
CA GLU A 238 -8.77 -0.11 -10.74
C GLU A 238 -8.39 -0.30 -12.22
N HIS A 239 -8.21 -1.55 -12.67
CA HIS A 239 -7.76 -1.89 -14.04
C HIS A 239 -8.88 -1.86 -15.11
N ILE A 240 -9.92 -1.06 -14.88
CA ILE A 240 -10.96 -0.82 -15.88
C ILE A 240 -10.36 0.06 -16.99
N ASP A 241 -10.57 -0.33 -18.26
CA ASP A 241 -10.20 0.43 -19.45
C ASP A 241 -10.91 1.79 -19.47
N ASP A 242 -10.28 2.77 -18.85
CA ASP A 242 -10.69 4.17 -18.88
C ASP A 242 -9.74 4.93 -19.80
N GLU A 243 -10.21 5.30 -21.00
CA GLU A 243 -9.43 6.04 -22.03
C GLU A 243 -8.82 7.37 -21.51
N ASP A 244 -9.29 7.85 -20.36
CA ASP A 244 -9.03 9.16 -19.79
C ASP A 244 -7.92 9.20 -18.72
N ASP A 245 -7.58 8.05 -18.10
CA ASP A 245 -6.49 7.99 -17.13
C ASP A 245 -5.14 7.87 -17.87
N ALA A 246 -4.14 8.67 -17.46
CA ALA A 246 -2.80 8.54 -18.01
C ALA A 246 -2.29 7.11 -17.76
N VAL A 247 -1.83 6.43 -18.81
CA VAL A 247 -1.29 5.07 -18.73
C VAL A 247 0.23 5.06 -18.86
N VAL A 248 0.85 3.98 -18.39
CA VAL A 248 2.28 3.71 -18.54
C VAL A 248 2.51 2.28 -19.00
N GLU A 249 3.53 2.13 -19.83
CA GLU A 249 4.09 0.84 -20.22
C GLU A 249 4.97 0.30 -19.08
N VAL A 250 4.73 -0.94 -18.67
CA VAL A 250 5.36 -1.59 -17.52
C VAL A 250 6.02 -2.90 -17.91
N HIS A 251 7.29 -3.04 -17.52
CA HIS A 251 8.06 -4.28 -17.64
C HIS A 251 8.05 -5.02 -16.30
N ILE A 252 7.45 -6.22 -16.29
CA ILE A 252 7.33 -7.03 -15.07
C ILE A 252 8.70 -7.59 -14.64
N PRO A 253 9.11 -7.41 -13.37
CA PRO A 253 10.33 -8.02 -12.85
C PRO A 253 10.41 -9.54 -13.11
N GLY A 254 11.58 -10.02 -13.54
CA GLY A 254 11.81 -11.45 -13.80
C GLY A 254 11.08 -12.02 -15.02
N SER A 255 10.42 -11.19 -15.82
CA SER A 255 9.73 -11.58 -17.07
C SER A 255 10.19 -10.73 -18.25
N GLU A 256 11.50 -10.50 -18.38
CA GLU A 256 12.08 -9.63 -19.41
C GLU A 256 11.77 -10.07 -20.85
N ASN A 257 11.43 -11.35 -21.05
CA ASN A 257 11.06 -11.93 -22.35
C ASN A 257 9.54 -11.90 -22.62
N LYS A 258 8.71 -11.36 -21.72
CA LYS A 258 7.26 -11.21 -21.92
C LYS A 258 6.93 -9.79 -22.35
N GLU A 259 5.82 -9.65 -23.08
CA GLU A 259 5.33 -8.34 -23.53
C GLU A 259 5.06 -7.41 -22.34
N ALA A 260 5.40 -6.14 -22.51
CA ALA A 260 5.11 -5.11 -21.53
C ALA A 260 3.59 -4.95 -21.38
N ILE A 261 3.14 -4.71 -20.14
CA ILE A 261 1.73 -4.44 -19.87
C ILE A 261 1.48 -2.93 -19.86
N ILE A 262 0.25 -2.52 -20.19
CA ILE A 262 -0.19 -1.12 -20.10
C ILE A 262 -1.18 -1.05 -18.94
N ARG A 263 -0.93 -0.16 -17.98
CA ARG A 263 -1.85 0.11 -16.87
C ARG A 263 -1.86 1.57 -16.48
N LYS A 264 -2.82 1.94 -15.62
CA LYS A 264 -2.93 3.30 -15.08
C LYS A 264 -1.63 3.74 -14.42
N ARG A 265 -1.19 4.95 -14.75
CA ARG A 265 -0.01 5.59 -14.14
C ARG A 265 -0.27 5.79 -12.66
N THR A 266 0.64 5.28 -11.85
CA THR A 266 0.63 5.51 -10.40
C THR A 266 1.20 6.88 -10.06
N VAL A 267 1.00 7.27 -8.81
CA VAL A 267 1.41 8.54 -8.24
C VAL A 267 2.50 8.28 -7.22
N GLY A 268 3.60 9.01 -7.32
CA GLY A 268 4.66 8.99 -6.33
C GLY A 268 4.29 9.75 -5.07
N ILE A 269 5.01 9.51 -3.99
CA ILE A 269 4.84 10.19 -2.72
C ILE A 269 6.16 10.78 -2.24
N LEU A 270 6.03 11.90 -1.55
CA LEU A 270 7.06 12.56 -0.78
C LEU A 270 6.46 12.83 0.59
N ASP A 271 7.07 12.30 1.64
CA ASP A 271 6.63 12.56 3.01
C ASP A 271 7.81 13.11 3.80
N MET A 272 7.71 14.34 4.28
CA MET A 272 8.74 14.94 5.13
C MET A 272 8.17 15.05 6.54
N GLY A 273 8.49 14.07 7.37
CA GLY A 273 8.13 14.08 8.79
C GLY A 273 9.05 14.97 9.63
N GLY A 274 8.92 14.84 10.95
CA GLY A 274 9.78 15.57 11.90
C GLY A 274 11.23 15.07 11.90
N VAL A 275 11.43 13.74 11.87
CA VAL A 275 12.74 13.09 12.00
C VAL A 275 13.29 12.59 10.66
N SER A 276 12.43 12.10 9.76
CA SER A 276 12.84 11.54 8.47
C SER A 276 12.13 12.19 7.30
N THR A 277 12.70 12.00 6.11
CA THR A 277 12.02 12.22 4.83
C THR A 277 11.97 10.91 4.06
N GLN A 278 10.84 10.63 3.41
CA GLN A 278 10.59 9.45 2.59
C GLN A 278 10.21 9.86 1.17
N ILE A 279 10.65 9.08 0.19
CA ILE A 279 10.24 9.17 -1.21
C ILE A 279 9.88 7.78 -1.70
N ALA A 280 8.76 7.64 -2.39
CA ALA A 280 8.40 6.39 -3.04
C ALA A 280 7.69 6.61 -4.38
N TYR A 281 8.09 5.89 -5.42
CA TYR A 281 7.44 5.93 -6.73
C TYR A 281 7.67 4.65 -7.52
N GLU A 282 6.75 4.35 -8.44
CA GLU A 282 6.88 3.21 -9.33
C GLU A 282 8.03 3.39 -10.32
N VAL A 283 8.75 2.31 -10.57
CA VAL A 283 9.81 2.21 -11.58
C VAL A 283 9.31 1.26 -12.67
N PRO A 284 8.56 1.77 -13.66
CA PRO A 284 7.80 0.92 -14.59
C PRO A 284 8.68 0.26 -15.65
N LYS A 285 9.84 0.83 -15.97
CA LYS A 285 10.78 0.30 -16.98
C LYS A 285 11.94 -0.45 -16.33
N THR A 286 12.58 -1.32 -17.11
CA THR A 286 13.83 -1.97 -16.70
C THR A 286 14.90 -0.91 -16.43
N VAL A 287 15.60 -1.05 -15.31
CA VAL A 287 16.64 -0.12 -14.89
C VAL A 287 18.00 -0.66 -15.34
N SER A 288 18.74 0.12 -16.09
CA SER A 288 20.15 -0.15 -16.38
C SER A 288 21.03 0.43 -15.28
N PHE A 289 21.76 -0.41 -14.56
CA PHE A 289 22.70 0.02 -13.53
C PHE A 289 24.08 0.28 -14.12
N ALA A 290 24.78 1.30 -13.61
CA ALA A 290 26.12 1.65 -14.07
C ALA A 290 27.21 0.67 -13.57
N SER A 291 26.94 -0.02 -12.47
CA SER A 291 27.84 -1.02 -11.89
C SER A 291 27.08 -2.04 -11.03
N SER A 292 27.67 -3.21 -10.82
CA SER A 292 27.09 -4.26 -9.95
C SER A 292 26.95 -3.79 -8.49
N GLN A 293 27.85 -2.92 -8.02
CA GLN A 293 27.74 -2.34 -6.67
C GLN A 293 26.53 -1.41 -6.56
N GLN A 294 26.24 -0.61 -7.60
CA GLN A 294 25.05 0.23 -7.64
C GLN A 294 23.77 -0.61 -7.68
N GLU A 295 23.78 -1.73 -8.40
CA GLU A 295 22.66 -2.68 -8.45
C GLU A 295 22.34 -3.26 -7.06
N GLU A 296 23.35 -3.69 -6.28
CA GLU A 296 23.14 -4.22 -4.93
C GLU A 296 22.53 -3.16 -3.99
N VAL A 297 22.98 -1.91 -4.06
CA VAL A 297 22.38 -0.80 -3.32
C VAL A 297 20.94 -0.56 -3.78
N ALA A 298 20.69 -0.60 -5.10
CA ALA A 298 19.37 -0.40 -5.67
C ALA A 298 18.38 -1.51 -5.28
N LYS A 299 18.79 -2.78 -5.23
CA LYS A 299 17.94 -3.90 -4.78
C LYS A 299 17.38 -3.67 -3.38
N ASN A 300 18.19 -3.11 -2.48
CA ASN A 300 17.72 -2.77 -1.13
C ASN A 300 16.67 -1.65 -1.13
N LEU A 301 16.69 -0.75 -2.12
CA LEU A 301 15.76 0.37 -2.25
C LEU A 301 14.54 0.06 -3.14
N LEU A 302 14.57 -1.02 -3.92
CA LEU A 302 13.46 -1.45 -4.76
C LEU A 302 12.61 -2.49 -4.03
N ALA A 303 11.32 -2.21 -3.89
CA ALA A 303 10.33 -3.15 -3.40
C ALA A 303 9.56 -3.74 -4.59
N GLU A 304 9.57 -5.05 -4.72
CA GLU A 304 8.80 -5.78 -5.71
C GLU A 304 7.73 -6.60 -4.99
N PHE A 305 6.46 -6.35 -5.31
CA PHE A 305 5.35 -7.00 -4.63
C PHE A 305 4.12 -7.13 -5.54
N ASN A 306 3.25 -8.07 -5.20
CA ASN A 306 1.96 -8.27 -5.84
C ASN A 306 0.84 -7.87 -4.88
N LEU A 307 -0.05 -6.96 -5.30
CA LEU A 307 -1.26 -6.59 -4.54
C LEU A 307 -2.46 -7.51 -4.80
N GLY A 308 -2.43 -8.26 -5.91
CA GLY A 308 -3.49 -9.20 -6.25
C GLY A 308 -3.52 -10.40 -5.30
N CYS A 309 -4.67 -11.07 -5.26
CA CYS A 309 -4.84 -12.27 -4.44
C CYS A 309 -4.19 -13.52 -5.09
N ASP A 310 -4.08 -13.56 -6.42
CA ASP A 310 -3.42 -14.65 -7.16
C ASP A 310 -1.94 -14.31 -7.43
N ALA A 311 -1.04 -15.15 -6.92
CA ALA A 311 0.39 -14.99 -7.09
C ALA A 311 0.87 -15.14 -8.55
N HIS A 312 0.08 -15.76 -9.42
CA HIS A 312 0.45 -15.98 -10.83
C HIS A 312 0.03 -14.83 -11.75
N GLN A 313 -0.89 -13.96 -11.31
CA GLN A 313 -1.31 -12.78 -12.06
C GLN A 313 -0.32 -11.64 -11.89
N THR A 314 -0.10 -10.87 -12.96
CA THR A 314 0.96 -9.84 -13.02
C THR A 314 0.43 -8.40 -13.05
N GLU A 315 -0.87 -8.21 -13.24
CA GLU A 315 -1.52 -6.89 -13.34
C GLU A 315 -1.27 -6.00 -12.12
N HIS A 316 -1.19 -6.64 -10.95
CA HIS A 316 -0.95 -5.99 -9.66
C HIS A 316 0.48 -6.17 -9.15
N VAL A 317 1.43 -6.55 -10.01
CA VAL A 317 2.86 -6.61 -9.67
C VAL A 317 3.49 -5.25 -9.89
N TYR A 318 4.02 -4.65 -8.83
CA TYR A 318 4.65 -3.32 -8.86
C TYR A 318 6.10 -3.40 -8.43
N ARG A 319 6.95 -2.62 -9.10
CA ARG A 319 8.30 -2.30 -8.64
C ARG A 319 8.30 -0.86 -8.16
N VAL A 320 8.49 -0.65 -6.87
CA VAL A 320 8.45 0.66 -6.24
C VAL A 320 9.82 0.97 -5.66
N TYR A 321 10.44 2.06 -6.10
CA TYR A 321 11.59 2.62 -5.41
C TYR A 321 11.12 3.27 -4.13
N VAL A 322 11.79 2.98 -3.02
CA VAL A 322 11.55 3.58 -1.73
C VAL A 322 12.88 3.91 -1.06
N ALA A 323 13.04 5.17 -0.68
CA ALA A 323 14.15 5.60 0.17
C ALA A 323 13.63 6.36 1.38
N THR A 324 14.28 6.12 2.53
CA THR A 324 14.01 6.81 3.79
C THR A 324 15.31 7.42 4.30
N PHE A 325 15.26 8.71 4.61
CA PHE A 325 16.39 9.51 5.02
C PHE A 325 16.22 9.93 6.50
N LEU A 326 16.72 9.10 7.42
CA LEU A 326 16.75 9.43 8.85
C LEU A 326 17.65 10.65 9.10
N GLY A 327 17.17 11.64 9.87
CA GLY A 327 17.91 12.88 10.11
C GLY A 327 17.68 13.98 9.06
N PHE A 328 16.79 13.73 8.09
CA PHE A 328 16.45 14.67 7.01
C PHE A 328 14.99 15.15 7.09
N GLY A 329 14.26 14.84 8.16
CA GLY A 329 12.98 15.48 8.47
C GLY A 329 13.16 16.94 8.89
N GLY A 330 12.09 17.73 8.88
CA GLY A 330 12.19 19.17 9.10
C GLY A 330 12.77 19.57 10.47
N ASN A 331 12.41 18.87 11.54
CA ASN A 331 12.92 19.15 12.89
C ASN A 331 14.36 18.61 13.06
N ALA A 332 14.63 17.39 12.58
CA ALA A 332 15.98 16.82 12.67
C ALA A 332 17.01 17.61 11.86
N ALA A 333 16.63 18.13 10.69
CA ALA A 333 17.47 19.03 9.91
C ALA A 333 17.74 20.35 10.66
N ARG A 334 16.72 20.91 11.35
CA ARG A 334 16.90 22.11 12.18
C ARG A 334 17.84 21.85 13.35
N GLN A 335 17.68 20.71 14.04
CA GLN A 335 18.56 20.33 15.13
C GLN A 335 20.02 20.20 14.66
N ARG A 336 20.26 19.48 13.56
CA ARG A 336 21.62 19.35 12.98
C ARG A 336 22.23 20.70 12.62
N TYR A 337 21.41 21.62 12.09
CA TYR A 337 21.83 22.99 11.80
C TYR A 337 22.25 23.74 13.05
N GLU A 338 21.45 23.68 14.12
CA GLU A 338 21.75 24.29 15.42
C GLU A 338 23.00 23.68 16.06
N ASP A 339 23.15 22.36 16.03
CA ASP A 339 24.34 21.64 16.53
C ASP A 339 25.62 22.11 15.81
N SER A 340 25.52 22.34 14.50
CA SER A 340 26.63 22.85 13.69
C SER A 340 26.98 24.30 14.03
N ILE A 341 25.98 25.18 14.18
CA ILE A 341 26.19 26.58 14.63
C ILE A 341 26.89 26.58 15.99
N PHE A 342 26.36 25.80 16.94
CA PHE A 342 26.87 25.74 18.30
C PHE A 342 28.33 25.25 18.31
N THR A 343 28.60 24.12 17.66
CA THR A 343 29.95 23.53 17.61
C THR A 343 30.97 24.49 16.97
N ASN A 344 30.63 25.07 15.82
CA ASN A 344 31.52 26.01 15.12
C ASN A 344 31.78 27.29 15.91
N THR A 345 30.75 27.83 16.57
CA THR A 345 30.88 29.07 17.34
C THR A 345 31.68 28.85 18.61
N VAL A 346 31.40 27.78 19.36
CA VAL A 346 32.16 27.41 20.57
C VAL A 346 33.63 27.12 20.22
N PHE A 347 33.89 26.39 19.14
CA PHE A 347 35.25 26.12 18.66
C PHE A 347 36.00 27.41 18.31
N ARG A 348 35.37 28.31 17.54
CA ARG A 348 35.94 29.61 17.18
C ARG A 348 36.20 30.50 18.40
N ASN A 349 35.29 30.52 19.35
CA ASN A 349 35.42 31.26 20.60
C ASN A 349 36.62 30.75 21.43
N LYS A 350 36.80 29.43 21.52
CA LYS A 350 37.99 28.81 22.15
C LYS A 350 39.28 29.19 21.43
N LEU A 351 39.29 29.17 20.09
CA LEU A 351 40.47 29.52 19.30
C LEU A 351 40.87 31.00 19.40
N LEU A 352 39.89 31.92 19.39
CA LEU A 352 40.13 33.36 19.34
C LEU A 352 40.12 34.03 20.73
N GLY A 353 39.86 33.29 21.81
CA GLY A 353 39.69 33.85 23.15
C GLY A 353 38.52 34.82 23.27
N LYS A 354 37.49 34.68 22.43
CA LYS A 354 36.30 35.55 22.39
C LYS A 354 35.07 34.81 22.92
N GLN A 355 34.06 35.56 23.37
CA GLN A 355 32.75 35.03 23.79
C GLN A 355 31.64 35.51 22.85
N THR A 356 31.89 35.46 21.54
CA THR A 356 30.91 35.92 20.54
C THR A 356 29.63 35.09 20.64
N SER A 357 28.46 35.73 20.60
CA SER A 357 27.15 35.04 20.63
C SER A 357 26.81 34.29 21.91
N MET A 358 27.57 34.50 22.99
CA MET A 358 27.28 33.98 24.34
C MET A 358 26.43 34.94 25.18
N THR A 359 26.13 36.15 24.69
CA THR A 359 25.27 37.14 25.34
C THR A 359 24.14 37.59 24.41
N SER A 360 23.04 38.06 24.98
CA SER A 360 21.89 38.57 24.21
C SER A 360 22.18 39.85 23.44
N GLU A 361 23.23 40.59 23.81
CA GLU A 361 23.64 41.84 23.15
C GLU A 361 24.39 41.61 21.83
N SER A 362 25.01 40.44 21.67
CA SER A 362 25.81 40.09 20.48
C SER A 362 25.40 38.72 19.90
N PRO A 363 24.12 38.49 19.56
CA PRO A 363 23.62 37.18 19.16
C PRO A 363 24.17 36.75 17.79
N TYR A 364 24.16 35.44 17.53
CA TYR A 364 24.42 34.89 16.20
C TYR A 364 23.26 35.25 15.28
N LEU A 365 23.56 35.83 14.11
CA LEU A 365 22.56 36.26 13.14
C LEU A 365 22.14 35.09 12.24
N ASP A 366 20.97 34.51 12.50
CA ASP A 366 20.45 33.34 11.80
C ASP A 366 19.50 33.77 10.65
N PRO A 367 19.85 33.56 9.36
CA PRO A 367 18.95 33.87 8.25
C PRO A 367 17.75 32.94 8.13
N CYS A 368 17.76 31.79 8.78
CA CYS A 368 16.70 30.81 8.77
C CYS A 368 15.61 31.04 9.83
N LEU A 369 15.78 32.03 10.70
CA LEU A 369 14.73 32.51 11.61
C LEU A 369 14.03 33.75 11.05
N PRO A 370 12.74 33.96 11.37
CA PRO A 370 12.02 35.18 10.99
C PRO A 370 12.73 36.45 11.48
N LEU A 371 12.59 37.56 10.74
CA LEU A 371 13.25 38.81 11.08
C LEU A 371 12.98 39.24 12.53
N ASP A 372 14.03 39.57 13.26
CA ASP A 372 14.03 39.99 14.67
C ASP A 372 13.56 38.92 15.68
N ALA A 373 13.33 37.66 15.25
CA ALA A 373 12.98 36.58 16.17
C ALA A 373 14.19 36.20 17.04
N GLU A 374 13.99 36.08 18.34
CA GLU A 374 15.04 35.65 19.27
C GLU A 374 14.93 34.15 19.57
N ASP A 375 16.08 33.48 19.64
CA ASP A 375 16.17 32.07 19.99
C ASP A 375 17.43 31.76 20.80
N LYS A 376 17.48 30.58 21.41
CA LYS A 376 18.61 30.12 22.22
C LYS A 376 18.91 28.65 21.95
N ILE A 377 20.19 28.31 21.80
CA ILE A 377 20.66 26.93 21.76
C ILE A 377 21.32 26.62 23.10
N GLN A 378 20.88 25.57 23.79
CA GLN A 378 21.44 25.13 25.06
C GLN A 378 22.05 23.73 24.90
N GLN A 379 23.37 23.62 25.06
CA GLN A 379 24.09 22.35 24.98
C GLN A 379 25.27 22.36 25.96
N ASN A 380 25.51 21.23 26.63
CA ASN A 380 26.65 21.03 27.55
C ASN A 380 26.80 22.15 28.61
N GLY A 381 25.67 22.66 29.13
CA GLY A 381 25.65 23.75 30.11
C GLY A 381 25.97 25.14 29.57
N GLN A 382 26.21 25.30 28.27
CA GLN A 382 26.44 26.60 27.61
C GLN A 382 25.20 27.04 26.84
N THR A 383 24.99 28.36 26.74
CA THR A 383 23.87 28.96 25.99
C THR A 383 24.39 29.87 24.89
N LEU A 384 23.94 29.64 23.66
CA LEU A 384 24.16 30.51 22.52
C LEU A 384 22.89 31.29 22.22
N TYR A 385 23.00 32.60 21.98
CA TYR A 385 21.88 33.47 21.64
C TYR A 385 21.82 33.69 20.13
N LEU A 386 20.62 33.61 19.56
CA LEU A 386 20.34 33.77 18.13
C LEU A 386 19.40 34.95 17.91
N ARG A 387 19.57 35.65 16.78
CA ARG A 387 18.61 36.64 16.28
C ARG A 387 18.37 36.43 14.79
N GLY A 388 17.10 36.34 14.41
CA GLY A 388 16.70 36.09 13.04
C GLY A 388 16.91 37.29 12.11
N THR A 389 17.44 37.05 10.92
CA THR A 389 17.57 38.08 9.86
C THR A 389 16.54 37.93 8.74
N GLY A 390 15.75 36.85 8.73
CA GLY A 390 14.64 36.69 7.80
C GLY A 390 15.02 36.51 6.33
N ASN A 391 16.27 36.13 6.03
CA ASN A 391 16.76 36.03 4.66
C ASN A 391 16.60 34.61 4.10
N PHE A 392 15.46 34.35 3.46
CA PHE A 392 15.12 33.04 2.89
C PHE A 392 16.15 32.51 1.87
N ASN A 393 16.72 33.37 1.01
CA ASN A 393 17.71 32.93 0.02
C ASN A 393 19.01 32.49 0.71
N LEU A 394 19.52 33.30 1.63
CA LEU A 394 20.74 32.97 2.36
C LEU A 394 20.54 31.73 3.24
N CYS A 395 19.35 31.56 3.81
CA CYS A 395 19.01 30.33 4.53
C CYS A 395 19.15 29.09 3.64
N ARG A 396 18.60 29.12 2.43
CA ARG A 396 18.70 28.02 1.45
C ARG A 396 20.15 27.67 1.10
N GLU A 397 21.00 28.67 0.91
CA GLU A 397 22.42 28.49 0.60
C GLU A 397 23.17 27.83 1.78
N ILE A 398 22.93 28.28 3.00
CA ILE A 398 23.62 27.79 4.20
C ILE A 398 23.20 26.37 4.58
N ILE A 399 21.95 25.97 4.32
CA ILE A 399 21.46 24.63 4.67
C ILE A 399 21.81 23.56 3.63
N GLN A 400 22.30 23.94 2.44
CA GLN A 400 22.65 22.98 1.39
C GLN A 400 23.61 21.86 1.84
N PRO A 401 24.70 22.14 2.59
CA PRO A 401 25.63 21.11 3.05
C PRO A 401 24.96 20.02 3.90
N PHE A 402 23.86 20.31 4.60
CA PHE A 402 23.16 19.35 5.45
C PHE A 402 22.40 18.27 4.66
N MET A 403 22.26 18.44 3.34
CA MET A 403 21.75 17.40 2.45
C MET A 403 22.76 16.26 2.21
N ASN A 404 24.04 16.45 2.57
CA ASN A 404 25.11 15.47 2.36
C ASN A 404 25.14 14.90 0.92
N LYS A 405 24.95 15.74 -0.10
CA LYS A 405 24.99 15.31 -1.49
C LYS A 405 26.42 14.92 -1.89
N THR A 406 26.54 13.87 -2.69
CA THR A 406 27.79 13.46 -3.34
C THR A 406 27.79 13.92 -4.80
N ASN A 407 28.96 13.92 -5.45
CA ASN A 407 29.09 14.21 -6.88
C ASN A 407 28.77 13.00 -7.77
N GLU A 408 28.32 11.89 -7.19
CA GLU A 408 27.97 10.68 -7.92
C GLU A 408 26.69 10.89 -8.73
N THR A 409 26.62 10.31 -9.92
CA THR A 409 25.43 10.37 -10.76
C THR A 409 24.32 9.47 -10.20
N GLN A 410 23.06 9.86 -10.39
CA GLN A 410 21.88 9.10 -9.91
C GLN A 410 21.85 8.90 -8.39
N THR A 411 22.34 9.88 -7.63
CA THR A 411 22.21 9.92 -6.18
C THR A 411 21.44 11.16 -5.72
N SER A 412 20.87 11.09 -4.53
CA SER A 412 20.04 12.14 -3.94
C SER A 412 20.63 12.64 -2.61
N LEU A 413 19.87 12.56 -1.52
CA LEU A 413 20.34 12.93 -0.19
C LEU A 413 21.31 11.86 0.32
N ASN A 414 22.34 12.29 1.06
CA ASN A 414 23.34 11.40 1.67
C ASN A 414 24.03 10.41 0.69
N GLY A 415 24.11 10.77 -0.59
CA GLY A 415 24.68 9.90 -1.63
C GLY A 415 23.85 8.66 -1.96
N VAL A 416 22.59 8.57 -1.51
CA VAL A 416 21.74 7.39 -1.75
C VAL A 416 21.28 7.36 -3.20
N TYR A 417 21.40 6.19 -3.83
CA TYR A 417 20.92 5.92 -5.17
C TYR A 417 19.45 6.29 -5.37
N GLN A 418 19.12 6.92 -6.50
CA GLN A 418 17.77 7.28 -6.92
C GLN A 418 17.58 6.96 -8.41
N PRO A 419 16.68 6.03 -8.77
CA PRO A 419 16.30 5.77 -10.16
C PRO A 419 15.80 7.04 -10.86
N ALA A 420 16.05 7.16 -12.16
CA ALA A 420 15.58 8.31 -12.93
C ALA A 420 14.05 8.44 -12.87
N VAL A 421 13.56 9.63 -12.50
CA VAL A 421 12.13 9.97 -12.53
C VAL A 421 11.79 10.52 -13.91
N HIS A 422 10.77 9.97 -14.56
CA HIS A 422 10.30 10.49 -15.84
C HIS A 422 9.40 11.73 -15.64
N PHE A 423 10.02 12.87 -15.31
CA PHE A 423 9.32 14.08 -14.85
C PHE A 423 8.19 14.59 -15.76
N GLN A 424 8.28 14.35 -17.08
CA GLN A 424 7.24 14.77 -18.04
C GLN A 424 5.97 13.93 -17.93
N ASN A 425 6.08 12.68 -17.48
CA ASN A 425 4.97 11.75 -17.30
C ASN A 425 4.98 11.17 -15.88
N SER A 426 5.11 12.03 -14.87
CA SER A 426 5.02 11.65 -13.46
C SER A 426 4.08 12.60 -12.71
N GLU A 427 3.57 12.12 -11.58
CA GLU A 427 2.75 12.88 -10.64
C GLU A 427 3.16 12.49 -9.22
N PHE A 428 3.24 13.47 -8.31
CA PHE A 428 3.65 13.24 -6.92
C PHE A 428 2.73 13.96 -5.92
N TYR A 429 2.52 13.35 -4.76
CA TYR A 429 1.89 13.99 -3.60
C TYR A 429 2.91 14.23 -2.50
N GLY A 430 2.88 15.44 -1.94
CA GLY A 430 3.70 15.87 -0.82
C GLY A 430 2.88 15.91 0.48
N PHE A 431 3.27 15.10 1.47
CA PHE A 431 2.63 15.01 2.78
C PHE A 431 3.48 15.68 3.88
N SER A 432 2.88 15.80 5.07
CA SER A 432 3.53 16.36 6.27
C SER A 432 4.12 17.74 6.01
N GLU A 433 5.43 17.96 6.19
CA GLU A 433 6.05 19.28 6.01
C GLU A 433 5.89 19.85 4.60
N PHE A 434 5.68 19.02 3.56
CA PHE A 434 5.31 19.54 2.24
C PHE A 434 3.98 20.29 2.27
N TYR A 435 3.00 19.77 3.00
CA TYR A 435 1.72 20.45 3.23
C TYR A 435 1.86 21.57 4.26
N TYR A 436 2.45 21.30 5.43
CA TYR A 436 2.50 22.29 6.50
C TYR A 436 3.30 23.56 6.11
N CYS A 437 4.40 23.41 5.37
CA CYS A 437 5.17 24.55 4.89
C CYS A 437 4.43 25.35 3.80
N THR A 438 3.47 24.76 3.08
CA THR A 438 2.70 25.45 2.05
C THR A 438 1.37 26.00 2.56
N GLU A 439 0.75 25.36 3.56
CA GLU A 439 -0.60 25.69 4.01
C GLU A 439 -0.65 26.47 5.33
N ASP A 440 0.02 26.02 6.39
CA ASP A 440 -0.23 26.48 7.77
C ASP A 440 -0.22 28.01 7.88
N VAL A 441 0.81 28.63 7.31
CA VAL A 441 1.03 30.08 7.38
C VAL A 441 1.12 30.78 6.02
N LEU A 442 1.47 30.05 4.96
CA LEU A 442 1.52 30.59 3.60
C LEU A 442 0.17 30.46 2.85
N ARG A 443 -0.76 29.65 3.38
CA ARG A 443 -2.14 29.48 2.89
C ARG A 443 -2.23 29.16 1.39
N MET A 444 -1.34 28.28 0.92
CA MET A 444 -1.20 27.92 -0.49
C MET A 444 -0.98 26.42 -0.71
N GLY A 445 -1.54 25.55 0.15
CA GLY A 445 -1.55 24.11 -0.06
C GLY A 445 -2.25 23.71 -1.38
N GLY A 446 -2.01 22.47 -1.82
CA GLY A 446 -2.52 21.96 -3.10
C GLY A 446 -1.46 21.97 -4.20
N ASP A 447 -1.81 22.45 -5.40
CA ASP A 447 -0.88 22.41 -6.53
C ASP A 447 0.34 23.31 -6.30
N TYR A 448 1.52 22.70 -6.24
CA TYR A 448 2.77 23.37 -5.93
C TYR A 448 3.25 24.22 -7.12
N SER A 449 3.73 25.42 -6.81
CA SER A 449 4.39 26.31 -7.76
C SER A 449 5.60 26.94 -7.09
N ALA A 450 6.80 26.60 -7.56
CA ALA A 450 8.05 27.11 -7.00
C ALA A 450 8.09 28.64 -6.97
N ALA A 451 7.64 29.31 -8.04
CA ALA A 451 7.63 30.77 -8.12
C ALA A 451 6.73 31.41 -7.04
N ARG A 452 5.51 30.88 -6.85
CA ARG A 452 4.58 31.37 -5.81
C ARG A 452 5.11 31.06 -4.41
N PHE A 453 5.64 29.85 -4.22
CA PHE A 453 6.15 29.38 -2.94
C PHE A 453 7.36 30.20 -2.48
N ILE A 454 8.37 30.38 -3.33
CA ILE A 454 9.56 31.18 -3.02
C ILE A 454 9.18 32.61 -2.65
N LYS A 455 8.22 33.22 -3.37
CA LYS A 455 7.75 34.57 -3.08
C LYS A 455 7.10 34.64 -1.70
N ALA A 456 6.11 33.77 -1.43
CA ALA A 456 5.41 33.73 -0.15
C ALA A 456 6.36 33.45 1.03
N ALA A 457 7.30 32.51 0.87
CA ALA A 457 8.28 32.19 1.89
C ALA A 457 9.24 33.37 2.17
N LYS A 458 9.71 34.08 1.13
CA LYS A 458 10.52 35.30 1.29
C LYS A 458 9.78 36.38 2.06
N ASP A 459 8.54 36.66 1.66
CA ASP A 459 7.71 37.70 2.28
C ASP A 459 7.41 37.37 3.75
N TYR A 460 7.13 36.09 4.04
CA TYR A 460 6.94 35.62 5.41
C TYR A 460 8.21 35.82 6.25
N CYS A 461 9.38 35.38 5.76
CA CYS A 461 10.62 35.45 6.52
C CYS A 461 11.11 36.88 6.77
N ALA A 462 10.92 37.76 5.80
CA ALA A 462 11.25 39.18 5.93
C ALA A 462 10.28 39.96 6.83
N THR A 463 9.15 39.37 7.23
CA THR A 463 8.21 39.99 8.17
C THR A 463 8.76 39.93 9.59
N LYS A 464 8.74 41.07 10.31
CA LYS A 464 9.16 41.15 11.72
C LYS A 464 8.39 40.16 12.59
N TRP A 465 9.10 39.53 13.53
CA TRP A 465 8.54 38.55 14.46
C TRP A 465 7.34 39.08 15.25
N SER A 466 7.38 40.33 15.71
CA SER A 466 6.26 40.97 16.41
C SER A 466 4.98 41.00 15.58
N VAL A 467 5.10 41.30 14.28
CA VAL A 467 3.97 41.32 13.34
C VAL A 467 3.46 39.91 13.06
N LEU A 468 4.35 38.92 12.93
CA LEU A 468 3.95 37.52 12.79
C LEU A 468 3.17 37.03 14.01
N ARG A 469 3.61 37.39 15.22
CA ARG A 469 2.92 37.09 16.48
C ARG A 469 1.55 37.74 16.57
N GLU A 470 1.46 39.03 16.24
CA GLU A 470 0.17 39.73 16.20
C GLU A 470 -0.83 39.06 15.24
N ARG A 471 -0.37 38.64 14.06
CA ARG A 471 -1.19 37.91 13.08
C ARG A 471 -1.64 36.55 13.60
N PHE A 472 -0.76 35.85 14.32
CA PHE A 472 -1.06 34.57 14.95
C PHE A 472 -2.11 34.72 16.05
N ASP A 473 -1.95 35.69 16.94
CA ASP A 473 -2.89 35.97 18.03
C ASP A 473 -4.27 36.40 17.52
N ARG A 474 -4.33 36.97 16.30
CA ARG A 474 -5.58 37.29 15.59
C ARG A 474 -6.20 36.13 14.80
N GLY A 475 -5.58 34.94 14.80
CA GLY A 475 -6.08 33.78 14.09
C GLY A 475 -5.99 33.87 12.56
N LEU A 476 -5.00 34.59 12.01
CA LEU A 476 -4.80 34.69 10.55
C LEU A 476 -4.38 33.36 9.90
N TYR A 477 -3.70 32.51 10.66
CA TYR A 477 -3.12 31.25 10.18
C TYR A 477 -4.05 30.06 10.40
N ALA A 478 -3.68 28.89 9.86
CA ALA A 478 -4.45 27.68 10.05
C ALA A 478 -4.59 27.33 11.54
N SER A 479 -5.73 26.78 11.94
CA SER A 479 -6.04 26.46 13.35
C SER A 479 -5.09 25.45 14.00
N HIS A 480 -4.37 24.65 13.21
CA HIS A 480 -3.38 23.69 13.68
C HIS A 480 -1.95 24.24 13.68
N ALA A 481 -1.73 25.46 13.19
CA ALA A 481 -0.44 26.12 13.30
C ALA A 481 -0.21 26.51 14.77
N ASP A 482 0.95 26.17 15.32
CA ASP A 482 1.38 26.55 16.65
C ASP A 482 2.55 27.53 16.61
N LEU A 483 3.03 27.96 17.78
CA LEU A 483 4.17 28.87 17.88
C LEU A 483 5.45 28.26 17.31
N HIS A 484 5.60 26.93 17.37
CA HIS A 484 6.74 26.23 16.81
C HIS A 484 6.72 26.31 15.28
N ARG A 485 5.57 26.07 14.63
CA ARG A 485 5.35 26.30 13.19
C ARG A 485 5.69 27.74 12.83
N LEU A 486 5.17 28.70 13.59
CA LEU A 486 5.37 30.12 13.31
C LEU A 486 6.86 30.50 13.31
N LYS A 487 7.61 29.98 14.29
CA LYS A 487 9.05 30.26 14.47
C LYS A 487 9.93 29.58 13.42
N TYR A 488 9.70 28.30 13.14
CA TYR A 488 10.59 27.50 12.30
C TYR A 488 10.12 27.38 10.84
N GLN A 489 9.04 28.07 10.45
CA GLN A 489 8.55 28.08 9.07
C GLN A 489 9.64 28.42 8.05
N CYS A 490 10.47 29.42 8.34
CA CYS A 490 11.51 29.89 7.42
C CYS A 490 12.53 28.80 7.10
N PHE A 491 13.12 28.20 8.14
CA PHE A 491 14.02 27.06 8.01
C PHE A 491 13.34 25.90 7.27
N LYS A 492 12.15 25.48 7.73
CA LYS A 492 11.47 24.29 7.17
C LYS A 492 11.04 24.48 5.72
N SER A 493 10.61 25.69 5.35
CA SER A 493 10.27 26.04 3.96
C SER A 493 11.50 25.99 3.05
N ALA A 494 12.63 26.51 3.52
CA ALA A 494 13.90 26.46 2.79
C ALA A 494 14.38 25.01 2.66
N TRP A 495 14.29 24.22 3.73
CA TRP A 495 14.65 22.81 3.74
C TRP A 495 13.78 21.98 2.80
N MET A 496 12.46 22.16 2.84
CA MET A 496 11.52 21.51 1.92
C MET A 496 11.87 21.83 0.46
N TYR A 497 12.15 23.10 0.15
CA TYR A 497 12.55 23.53 -1.18
C TYR A 497 13.85 22.85 -1.64
N GLU A 498 14.89 22.90 -0.80
CA GLU A 498 16.21 22.35 -1.13
C GLU A 498 16.16 20.83 -1.25
N VAL A 499 15.48 20.12 -0.35
CA VAL A 499 15.29 18.67 -0.45
C VAL A 499 14.56 18.30 -1.75
N PHE A 500 13.53 19.04 -2.14
CA PHE A 500 12.76 18.73 -3.34
C PHE A 500 13.52 19.02 -4.63
N HIS A 501 14.02 20.25 -4.80
CA HIS A 501 14.62 20.70 -6.05
C HIS A 501 16.10 20.35 -6.17
N SER A 502 16.86 20.45 -5.08
CA SER A 502 18.30 20.19 -5.08
C SER A 502 18.61 18.77 -4.64
N GLY A 503 17.89 18.23 -3.65
CA GLY A 503 18.04 16.86 -3.13
C GLY A 503 17.60 15.82 -4.14
N PHE A 504 16.28 15.72 -4.35
CA PHE A 504 15.63 14.78 -5.28
C PHE A 504 15.67 15.21 -6.74
N SER A 505 16.24 16.39 -7.02
CA SER A 505 16.48 16.90 -8.37
C SER A 505 15.20 17.15 -9.18
N PHE A 506 14.08 17.48 -8.53
CA PHE A 506 12.86 17.86 -9.25
C PHE A 506 13.06 19.21 -9.95
N PRO A 507 12.68 19.36 -11.24
CA PRO A 507 12.79 20.62 -11.96
C PRO A 507 12.04 21.75 -11.25
N VAL A 508 12.58 22.97 -11.30
CA VAL A 508 11.94 24.16 -10.70
C VAL A 508 10.57 24.45 -11.32
N ASN A 509 10.39 24.10 -12.59
CA ASN A 509 9.12 24.23 -13.33
C ASN A 509 8.22 22.99 -13.23
N TYR A 510 8.53 22.02 -12.37
CA TYR A 510 7.69 20.84 -12.18
C TYR A 510 6.32 21.25 -11.62
N SER A 511 5.25 20.87 -12.33
CA SER A 511 3.88 21.31 -12.07
C SER A 511 2.97 20.21 -11.53
N ASN A 512 3.43 18.96 -11.50
CA ASN A 512 2.63 17.81 -11.07
C ASN A 512 2.96 17.35 -9.63
N LEU A 513 3.27 18.31 -8.75
CA LEU A 513 3.36 18.08 -7.30
C LEU A 513 2.12 18.69 -6.64
N LYS A 514 1.41 17.88 -5.85
CA LYS A 514 0.30 18.35 -5.01
C LYS A 514 0.65 18.16 -3.54
N THR A 515 0.64 19.22 -2.75
CA THR A 515 0.78 19.14 -1.30
C THR A 515 -0.59 18.93 -0.67
N ALA A 516 -0.71 17.94 0.22
CA ALA A 516 -2.00 17.60 0.82
C ALA A 516 -1.81 16.97 2.21
N LEU A 517 -2.71 17.28 3.14
CA LEU A 517 -2.88 16.51 4.37
C LEU A 517 -3.87 15.35 4.18
N GLN A 518 -4.85 15.58 3.31
CA GLN A 518 -5.95 14.67 3.03
C GLN A 518 -6.19 14.59 1.52
N VAL A 519 -6.64 13.43 1.05
CA VAL A 519 -7.06 13.23 -0.33
C VAL A 519 -8.49 12.71 -0.30
N TYR A 520 -9.39 13.41 -0.99
CA TYR A 520 -10.84 13.17 -0.92
C TYR A 520 -11.40 13.27 0.51
N ASP A 521 -10.95 14.28 1.26
CA ASP A 521 -11.32 14.54 2.67
C ASP A 521 -11.05 13.37 3.62
N LYS A 522 -10.10 12.50 3.25
CA LYS A 522 -9.60 11.39 4.05
C LYS A 522 -8.11 11.58 4.28
N GLU A 523 -7.66 11.44 5.53
CA GLU A 523 -6.22 11.43 5.87
C GLU A 523 -5.57 10.29 5.06
N VAL A 524 -4.61 10.61 4.18
CA VAL A 524 -3.88 9.57 3.45
C VAL A 524 -2.85 9.01 4.39
N GLN A 525 -3.16 7.86 4.96
CA GLN A 525 -2.32 7.20 5.94
C GLN A 525 -1.69 5.98 5.30
N TRP A 526 -0.40 5.78 5.59
CA TRP A 526 0.29 4.55 5.23
C TRP A 526 -0.40 3.31 5.83
N THR A 527 -1.12 3.46 6.95
CA THR A 527 -1.88 2.37 7.56
C THR A 527 -2.95 1.78 6.64
N LEU A 528 -3.54 2.57 5.72
CA LEU A 528 -4.48 2.07 4.70
C LEU A 528 -3.79 1.13 3.70
N GLY A 529 -2.59 1.49 3.25
CA GLY A 529 -1.80 0.61 2.38
C GLY A 529 -1.28 -0.62 3.12
N ALA A 530 -0.98 -0.48 4.41
CA ALA A 530 -0.59 -1.60 5.26
C ALA A 530 -1.74 -2.62 5.38
N ILE A 531 -2.95 -2.18 5.76
CA ILE A 531 -4.10 -3.10 5.86
C ILE A 531 -4.37 -3.75 4.50
N LEU A 532 -4.40 -2.98 3.40
CA LEU A 532 -4.65 -3.51 2.06
C LEU A 532 -3.64 -4.59 1.67
N TYR A 533 -2.35 -4.36 1.93
CA TYR A 533 -1.29 -5.32 1.63
C TYR A 533 -1.36 -6.58 2.49
N ARG A 534 -1.65 -6.44 3.79
CA ARG A 534 -1.70 -7.54 4.76
C ARG A 534 -2.97 -8.39 4.55
N THR A 535 -4.06 -7.81 4.06
CA THR A 535 -5.33 -8.51 3.77
C THR A 535 -5.50 -8.94 2.31
N ARG A 536 -4.47 -8.80 1.46
CA ARG A 536 -4.57 -9.09 0.01
C ARG A 536 -5.01 -10.50 -0.37
N PHE A 537 -4.83 -11.48 0.52
CA PHE A 537 -5.23 -12.87 0.30
C PHE A 537 -6.66 -13.19 0.75
N LEU A 538 -7.34 -12.29 1.48
CA LEU A 538 -8.72 -12.54 1.91
C LEU A 538 -9.70 -12.82 0.75
N PRO A 539 -9.60 -12.16 -0.43
CA PRO A 539 -10.43 -12.49 -1.58
C PRO A 539 -10.39 -13.96 -2.02
N LEU A 540 -9.30 -14.70 -1.75
CA LEU A 540 -9.21 -16.13 -2.08
C LEU A 540 -10.28 -16.97 -1.37
N ARG A 541 -10.75 -16.53 -0.19
CA ARG A 541 -11.84 -17.20 0.53
C ARG A 541 -13.15 -17.20 -0.26
N ASP A 542 -13.39 -16.14 -1.01
CA ASP A 542 -14.59 -15.97 -1.84
C ASP A 542 -14.42 -16.52 -3.26
N ILE A 543 -13.21 -16.42 -3.84
CA ILE A 543 -12.94 -16.80 -5.24
C ILE A 543 -12.59 -18.28 -5.38
N GLN A 544 -11.74 -18.83 -4.50
CA GLN A 544 -11.13 -20.16 -4.65
C GLN A 544 -11.62 -21.16 -3.59
N GLN A 545 -12.84 -20.99 -3.08
CA GLN A 545 -13.40 -21.87 -2.05
C GLN A 545 -13.41 -23.35 -2.49
N GLU A 546 -13.55 -23.63 -3.80
CA GLU A 546 -13.50 -24.98 -4.35
C GLU A 546 -12.08 -25.55 -4.48
N THR A 547 -11.08 -24.72 -4.78
CA THR A 547 -9.67 -25.14 -4.93
C THR A 547 -9.04 -25.54 -3.59
N PHE A 548 -9.46 -24.88 -2.50
CA PHE A 548 -8.98 -25.16 -1.14
C PHE A 548 -9.90 -26.08 -0.33
N ARG A 549 -10.98 -26.61 -0.94
CA ARG A 549 -11.74 -27.69 -0.29
C ARG A 549 -10.77 -28.82 -0.05
N GLY A 550 -10.50 -29.09 1.23
CA GLY A 550 -9.63 -30.18 1.63
C GLY A 550 -10.04 -31.42 0.87
N ASN A 551 -9.10 -32.03 0.15
CA ASN A 551 -9.32 -33.33 -0.45
C ASN A 551 -9.60 -34.26 0.71
N HIS A 552 -10.89 -34.52 0.99
CA HIS A 552 -11.27 -35.60 1.86
C HIS A 552 -10.82 -36.86 1.14
N SER A 553 -9.63 -37.32 1.47
CA SER A 553 -9.23 -38.67 1.12
C SER A 553 -10.32 -39.57 1.71
N HIS A 554 -11.02 -40.31 0.85
CA HIS A 554 -12.00 -41.29 1.26
C HIS A 554 -11.26 -42.45 1.97
N TRP A 555 -10.70 -42.19 3.15
CA TRP A 555 -10.14 -43.20 4.04
C TRP A 555 -11.23 -43.83 4.91
N ARG A 556 -12.40 -44.05 4.31
CA ARG A 556 -13.42 -45.00 4.77
C ARG A 556 -14.14 -45.61 3.57
N SER A 557 -13.47 -46.58 2.94
CA SER A 557 -14.17 -47.76 2.38
C SER A 557 -13.29 -48.98 2.08
N PHE A 558 -12.02 -49.02 2.51
CA PHE A 558 -11.21 -50.25 2.37
C PHE A 558 -11.37 -51.27 3.51
N SER A 559 -12.06 -50.92 4.62
CA SER A 559 -12.24 -51.84 5.76
C SER A 559 -13.59 -52.58 5.78
N PHE A 560 -14.63 -52.07 5.10
CA PHE A 560 -15.96 -52.70 5.14
C PHE A 560 -16.10 -53.87 4.15
N VAL A 561 -15.50 -53.75 2.95
CA VAL A 561 -15.59 -54.77 1.91
C VAL A 561 -14.77 -56.02 2.25
N TYR A 562 -13.58 -55.87 2.85
CA TYR A 562 -12.77 -57.02 3.29
C TYR A 562 -13.40 -57.80 4.46
N ASN A 563 -14.18 -57.12 5.30
CA ASN A 563 -14.85 -57.76 6.43
C ASN A 563 -16.02 -58.66 6.00
N HIS A 564 -16.76 -58.31 4.94
CA HIS A 564 -17.83 -59.16 4.45
C HIS A 564 -17.33 -60.43 3.78
N TYR A 565 -16.25 -60.39 3.00
CA TYR A 565 -15.67 -61.60 2.42
C TYR A 565 -15.04 -62.50 3.49
N LEU A 566 -14.39 -61.93 4.51
CA LEU A 566 -13.86 -62.68 5.64
C LEU A 566 -15.01 -63.33 6.44
N PHE A 567 -16.08 -62.59 6.72
CA PHE A 567 -17.25 -63.11 7.42
C PHE A 567 -17.96 -64.21 6.62
N PHE A 568 -18.10 -64.05 5.30
CA PHE A 568 -18.66 -65.07 4.41
C PHE A 568 -17.77 -66.31 4.37
N ALA A 569 -16.45 -66.16 4.29
CA ALA A 569 -15.51 -67.27 4.30
C ALA A 569 -15.54 -68.03 5.64
N CYS A 570 -15.55 -67.31 6.77
CA CYS A 570 -15.70 -67.92 8.09
C CYS A 570 -17.03 -68.65 8.25
N PHE A 571 -18.13 -68.04 7.80
CA PHE A 571 -19.46 -68.68 7.82
C PHE A 571 -19.48 -69.95 6.98
N LEU A 572 -18.88 -69.92 5.79
CA LEU A 572 -18.84 -71.07 4.88
C LEU A 572 -17.97 -72.21 5.46
N ILE A 573 -16.84 -71.90 6.11
CA ILE A 573 -16.00 -72.89 6.81
C ILE A 573 -16.76 -73.56 7.97
N VAL A 574 -17.49 -72.77 8.78
CA VAL A 574 -18.30 -73.30 9.88
C VAL A 574 -19.41 -74.20 9.34
N LEU A 575 -20.10 -73.77 8.28
CA LEU A 575 -21.18 -74.54 7.66
C LEU A 575 -20.65 -75.85 7.06
N LEU A 576 -19.47 -75.82 6.42
CA LEU A 576 -18.82 -77.01 5.88
C LEU A 576 -18.35 -77.96 7.01
N SER A 577 -17.88 -77.41 8.13
CA SER A 577 -17.51 -78.19 9.31
C SER A 577 -18.72 -78.86 9.97
N ILE A 578 -19.85 -78.15 10.08
CA ILE A 578 -21.12 -78.70 10.55
C ILE A 578 -21.60 -79.79 9.60
N LEU A 579 -21.53 -79.55 8.28
CA LEU A 579 -21.99 -80.51 7.28
C LEU A 579 -21.12 -81.78 7.28
N LEU A 580 -19.80 -81.64 7.40
CA LEU A 580 -18.87 -82.76 7.59
C LEU A 580 -19.10 -83.48 8.92
N TYR A 581 -19.41 -82.76 10.00
CA TYR A 581 -19.75 -83.35 11.29
C TYR A 581 -21.06 -84.13 11.23
N VAL A 582 -22.10 -83.60 10.58
CA VAL A 582 -23.37 -84.28 10.34
C VAL A 582 -23.18 -85.48 9.41
N LEU A 583 -22.38 -85.37 8.35
CA LEU A 583 -22.05 -86.50 7.48
C LEU A 583 -21.24 -87.57 8.22
N ARG A 584 -20.33 -87.17 9.12
CA ARG A 584 -19.60 -88.08 10.00
C ARG A 584 -20.54 -88.77 10.98
N LEU A 585 -21.47 -88.04 11.60
CA LEU A 585 -22.52 -88.59 12.46
C LEU A 585 -23.44 -89.54 11.69
N ARG A 586 -23.87 -89.18 10.46
CA ARG A 586 -24.64 -90.07 9.57
C ARG A 586 -23.84 -91.32 9.21
N ARG A 587 -22.54 -91.19 8.94
CA ARG A 587 -21.65 -92.33 8.63
C ARG A 587 -21.40 -93.21 9.85
N ILE A 588 -21.32 -92.64 11.06
CA ILE A 588 -21.24 -93.38 12.33
C ILE A 588 -22.58 -94.05 12.63
N HIS A 589 -23.71 -93.38 12.42
CA HIS A 589 -25.05 -93.94 12.61
C HIS A 589 -25.34 -95.04 11.58
N TRP A 590 -24.93 -94.87 10.32
CA TRP A 590 -24.98 -95.93 9.30
C TRP A 590 -24.04 -97.10 9.64
N ARG A 591 -22.86 -96.85 10.21
CA ARG A 591 -21.99 -97.93 10.71
C ARG A 591 -22.57 -98.62 11.95
N MET A 592 -23.28 -97.92 12.81
CA MET A 592 -24.02 -98.52 13.93
C MET A 592 -25.24 -99.30 13.46
N LEU A 593 -25.99 -98.83 12.44
CA LEU A 593 -27.06 -99.62 11.81
C LEU A 593 -26.52 -100.85 11.07
N ARG A 594 -25.34 -100.73 10.44
CA ARG A 594 -24.71 -101.84 9.69
C ARG A 594 -23.95 -102.84 10.58
N ASN A 595 -23.50 -102.43 11.77
CA ASN A 595 -22.99 -103.34 12.82
C ASN A 595 -24.09 -103.82 13.79
N GLY A 596 -25.26 -103.19 13.80
CA GLY A 596 -26.45 -103.65 14.51
C GLY A 596 -27.30 -104.65 13.72
N SER A 597 -27.12 -104.75 12.39
CA SER A 597 -27.83 -105.68 11.52
C SER A 597 -27.05 -106.98 11.20
N SER A 598 -25.93 -107.22 11.88
CA SER A 598 -25.12 -108.46 11.75
C SER A 598 -24.86 -109.17 13.09
N ALA A 599 -25.65 -108.85 14.12
CA ALA A 599 -25.63 -109.52 15.43
C ALA A 599 -27.02 -110.03 15.87
N SER A 600 -27.95 -110.22 14.93
CA SER A 600 -29.31 -110.71 15.20
C SER A 600 -29.80 -111.71 14.14
N LEU A 601 -28.92 -112.60 13.68
CA LEU A 601 -29.32 -113.65 12.74
C LEU A 601 -28.40 -114.88 12.75
N TRP A 602 -28.05 -115.36 13.96
CA TRP A 602 -27.62 -116.75 14.20
C TRP A 602 -27.90 -117.07 15.67
N ILE A 603 -29.13 -117.50 15.98
CA ILE A 603 -29.52 -118.32 17.15
C ILE A 603 -30.95 -118.86 16.88
N GLU A 604 -31.15 -120.15 17.20
CA GLU A 604 -32.30 -121.06 17.00
C GLU A 604 -32.34 -121.77 15.62
N GLU A 605 -32.26 -123.10 15.50
CA GLU A 605 -32.78 -124.19 16.35
C GLU A 605 -31.85 -125.44 16.41
N GLY A 606 -31.92 -126.22 17.51
CA GLY A 606 -31.52 -127.65 17.51
C GLY A 606 -30.85 -128.22 18.78
N LEU A 607 -31.68 -128.60 19.78
CA LEU A 607 -31.47 -129.40 21.02
C LEU A 607 -30.74 -130.77 20.87
N PRO A 608 -30.47 -131.62 21.92
CA PRO A 608 -30.35 -131.49 23.41
C PRO A 608 -29.12 -132.31 23.98
N PRO A 609 -29.15 -133.01 25.15
CA PRO A 609 -28.84 -132.54 26.51
C PRO A 609 -27.66 -133.30 27.21
N GLN A 610 -27.07 -132.74 28.29
CA GLN A 610 -26.86 -133.39 29.61
C GLN A 610 -25.70 -132.82 30.46
N LYS A 611 -26.02 -132.69 31.76
CA LYS A 611 -25.20 -132.91 32.98
C LYS A 611 -24.25 -131.81 33.51
N ILE A 612 -24.77 -131.16 34.58
CA ILE A 612 -24.18 -130.78 35.90
C ILE A 612 -23.05 -131.74 36.35
N PRO A 613 -21.99 -131.40 37.15
CA PRO A 613 -21.88 -130.44 38.29
C PRO A 613 -20.62 -129.52 38.26
N GLY A 614 -20.58 -128.41 39.00
CA GLY A 614 -20.14 -128.32 40.42
C GLY A 614 -19.02 -127.26 40.51
N ALA A 615 -19.21 -126.15 41.22
CA ALA A 615 -18.77 -125.91 42.60
C ALA A 615 -17.23 -125.89 42.79
N LEU A 616 -16.65 -124.70 42.88
CA LEU A 616 -16.01 -124.14 44.09
C LEU A 616 -15.47 -122.73 43.81
#